data_AF-A0A7C7T0Z8-F1
#
_entry.id   AF-A0A7C7T0Z8-F1
#
_cell.length_a   1.000
_cell.length_b   1.000
_cell.length_c   1.000
_cell.angle_alpha   90.00
_cell.angle_beta   90.00
_cell.angle_gamma   90.00
#
_symmetry.space_group_name_H-M   'P 1'
#
loop_
_entity.id
_entity.type
_entity.pdbx_description
1 polymer ?
#
loop_
_entity_poly.entity_id
_entity_poly.type
_entity_poly.pdbx_seq_one_letter_code
_entity_poly.pdbx_strand_id
1 'polypeptide(L)'
;MKKTFSFAHPKKQRPRVADAIKHELKKYIKRERNKALPDEMDFWDFDCRFGADEASSGVIHVSEINKVIAEAHDEGLDTFFLEVLAKPAKRTKKPESEKEVESFLE
;
A
#
# COMPACT_ATOMS: atom_id res chain seq x y z
N MET A 1 2.95 3.84 8.00
CA MET A 1 3.83 2.74 8.39
C MET A 1 4.74 2.41 7.23
N LYS A 2 6.01 2.13 7.51
CA LYS A 2 7.00 1.72 6.53
C LYS A 2 7.66 0.45 7.06
N LYS A 3 7.55 -0.66 6.33
CA LYS A 3 7.99 -1.95 6.84
C LYS A 3 8.31 -2.91 5.70
N THR A 4 9.37 -3.69 5.90
CA THR A 4 9.63 -4.88 5.09
C THR A 4 8.92 -6.06 5.74
N PHE A 5 8.04 -6.70 4.98
CA PHE A 5 7.33 -7.91 5.39
C PHE A 5 8.07 -9.13 4.88
N SER A 6 8.01 -10.22 5.64
CA SER A 6 8.48 -11.53 5.20
C SER A 6 7.33 -12.53 5.23
N PHE A 7 7.27 -13.35 4.19
CA PHE A 7 6.39 -14.50 4.14
C PHE A 7 6.92 -15.70 4.94
N ALA A 8 8.22 -15.71 5.26
CA ALA A 8 8.84 -16.72 6.08
C ALA A 8 8.43 -16.53 7.55
N HIS A 9 7.67 -17.49 8.09
CA HIS A 9 7.27 -17.48 9.49
C HIS A 9 7.43 -18.88 10.10
N PRO A 10 8.07 -19.02 11.28
CA PRO A 10 8.48 -20.33 11.82
C PRO A 10 7.31 -21.28 12.14
N LYS A 11 6.12 -20.73 12.39
CA LYS A 11 4.90 -21.50 12.76
C LYS A 11 3.72 -21.36 11.79
N LYS A 12 3.76 -20.42 10.85
CA LYS A 12 2.59 -20.06 10.03
C LYS A 12 2.89 -20.38 8.58
N GLN A 13 1.91 -21.00 7.91
CA GLN A 13 1.99 -21.22 6.47
C GLN A 13 1.90 -19.89 5.71
N ARG A 14 2.55 -19.84 4.55
CA ARG A 14 2.62 -18.65 3.67
C ARG A 14 1.27 -17.94 3.45
N PRO A 15 0.14 -18.64 3.17
CA PRO A 15 -1.15 -17.96 3.00
C PRO A 15 -1.64 -17.27 4.28
N ARG A 16 -1.42 -17.90 5.45
CA ARG A 16 -1.78 -17.34 6.75
C ARG A 16 -0.92 -16.12 7.12
N VAL A 17 0.32 -16.07 6.63
CA VAL A 17 1.19 -14.90 6.77
C VAL A 17 0.68 -13.77 5.87
N ALA A 18 0.33 -14.06 4.62
CA ALA A 18 -0.27 -13.09 3.70
C ALA A 18 -1.54 -12.44 4.29
N ASP A 19 -2.43 -13.26 4.84
CA ASP A 19 -3.66 -12.78 5.50
C ASP A 19 -3.35 -11.90 6.71
N ALA A 20 -2.35 -12.27 7.52
CA ALA A 20 -1.94 -11.47 8.67
C ALA A 20 -1.42 -10.10 8.24
N ILE A 21 -0.65 -10.02 7.16
CA ILE A 21 -0.16 -8.75 6.59
C ILE A 21 -1.34 -7.89 6.10
N LYS A 22 -2.26 -8.48 5.32
CA LYS A 22 -3.48 -7.80 4.86
C LYS A 22 -4.29 -7.25 6.04
N HIS A 23 -4.44 -8.04 7.11
CA HIS A 23 -5.13 -7.62 8.32
C HIS A 23 -4.41 -6.48 9.07
N GLU A 24 -3.08 -6.51 9.15
CA GLU A 24 -2.27 -5.42 9.75
C GLU A 24 -2.50 -4.11 8.99
N LEU A 25 -2.45 -4.15 7.66
CA LEU A 25 -2.66 -2.99 6.80
C LEU A 25 -4.09 -2.45 6.90
N LYS A 26 -5.09 -3.33 6.90
CA LYS A 26 -6.49 -2.95 7.11
C LYS A 26 -6.71 -2.28 8.47
N LYS A 27 -6.06 -2.78 9.54
CA LYS A 27 -6.11 -2.15 10.86
C LYS A 27 -5.46 -0.77 10.85
N TYR A 28 -4.31 -0.62 10.20
CA TYR A 28 -3.62 0.66 10.07
C TYR A 28 -4.51 1.68 9.35
N ILE A 29 -4.97 1.38 8.13
CA ILE A 29 -5.82 2.27 7.34
C ILE A 29 -7.08 2.66 8.10
N LYS A 30 -7.75 1.69 8.76
CA LYS A 30 -8.94 1.97 9.57
C LYS A 30 -8.63 2.89 10.75
N ARG A 31 -7.50 2.69 11.43
CA ARG A 31 -7.09 3.54 12.55
C ARG A 31 -6.84 4.97 12.09
N GLU A 32 -6.16 5.15 10.97
CA GLU A 32 -5.87 6.49 10.44
C GLU A 32 -7.16 7.18 9.96
N ARG A 33 -8.07 6.49 9.26
CA ARG A 33 -9.38 7.03 8.87
C ARG A 33 -10.27 7.44 10.06
N ASN A 34 -10.12 6.76 11.19
CA ASN A 34 -10.86 7.06 12.42
C ASN A 34 -10.27 8.24 13.20
N LYS A 35 -9.12 8.79 12.81
CA LYS A 35 -8.56 9.98 13.46
C LYS A 35 -9.37 11.20 13.08
N ALA A 36 -9.46 12.15 14.02
CA ALA A 36 -10.00 13.47 13.74
C ALA A 36 -9.22 14.10 12.58
N LEU A 37 -9.96 14.53 11.57
CA LEU A 37 -9.41 15.30 10.45
C LEU A 37 -9.00 16.68 11.00
N PRO A 38 -7.81 17.20 10.64
CA PRO A 38 -7.47 18.59 10.90
C PRO A 38 -8.51 19.52 10.24
N ASP A 39 -8.70 20.71 10.81
CA ASP A 39 -9.60 21.70 10.24
C ASP A 39 -9.23 21.97 8.77
N GLU A 40 -10.26 22.11 7.93
CA GLU A 40 -10.18 22.29 6.47
C GLU A 40 -9.81 21.06 5.63
N MET A 41 -9.63 19.87 6.21
CA MET A 41 -9.34 18.64 5.46
C MET A 41 -10.59 17.77 5.28
N ASP A 42 -10.81 17.26 4.08
CA ASP A 42 -12.04 16.51 3.74
C ASP A 42 -11.90 15.01 4.02
N PHE A 43 -10.71 14.43 3.78
CA PHE A 43 -10.48 13.01 3.97
C PHE A 43 -9.00 12.67 4.26
N TRP A 44 -8.79 11.46 4.77
CA TRP A 44 -7.46 10.85 4.88
C TRP A 44 -7.14 10.13 3.59
N ASP A 45 -6.19 10.67 2.82
CA ASP A 45 -5.58 9.98 1.70
C ASP A 45 -4.40 9.12 2.18
N PHE A 46 -3.94 8.22 1.32
CA PHE A 46 -2.89 7.27 1.65
C PHE A 46 -1.93 7.08 0.50
N ASP A 47 -0.70 7.55 0.70
CA ASP A 47 0.39 7.24 -0.21
C ASP A 47 0.90 5.85 0.10
N CYS A 48 0.76 4.95 -0.86
CA CYS A 48 1.17 3.57 -0.71
C CYS A 48 2.32 3.28 -1.68
N ARG A 49 3.35 2.58 -1.22
CA ARG A 49 4.46 2.13 -2.05
C ARG A 49 4.72 0.66 -1.83
N PHE A 50 5.07 -0.05 -2.89
CA PHE A 50 5.36 -1.48 -2.87
C PHE A 50 6.56 -1.79 -3.77
N GLY A 51 7.41 -2.69 -3.33
CA GLY A 51 8.56 -3.16 -4.10
C GLY A 51 9.33 -4.26 -3.38
N ALA A 52 10.43 -4.72 -3.96
CA ALA A 52 11.35 -5.63 -3.29
C ALA A 52 12.04 -4.93 -2.09
N ASP A 53 12.47 -3.68 -2.30
CA ASP A 53 13.06 -2.83 -1.29
C ASP A 53 12.52 -1.39 -1.38
N GLU A 54 13.02 -0.50 -0.51
CA GLU A 54 12.63 0.90 -0.49
C GLU A 54 13.00 1.64 -1.78
N ALA A 55 14.15 1.33 -2.39
CA ALA A 55 14.67 2.02 -3.56
C ALA A 55 13.93 1.59 -4.85
N SER A 56 13.55 0.32 -4.93
CA SER A 56 12.78 -0.27 -6.02
C SER A 56 11.26 -0.16 -5.80
N SER A 57 10.82 0.62 -4.80
CA SER A 57 9.40 0.73 -4.48
C SER A 57 8.65 1.70 -5.40
N GLY A 58 7.67 1.16 -6.11
CA GLY A 58 6.74 1.91 -6.94
C GLY A 58 5.55 2.45 -6.13
N VAL A 59 4.97 3.55 -6.59
CA VAL A 59 3.74 4.11 -6.00
C VAL A 59 2.54 3.28 -6.45
N ILE A 60 1.71 2.87 -5.50
CA ILE A 60 0.49 2.08 -5.73
C ILE A 60 -0.70 2.72 -5.01
N HIS A 61 -1.93 2.40 -5.42
CA HIS A 61 -3.11 2.80 -4.67
C HIS A 61 -3.43 1.83 -3.52
N VAL A 62 -4.19 2.31 -2.52
CA VAL A 62 -4.68 1.48 -1.40
C VAL A 62 -5.44 0.24 -1.86
N SER A 63 -6.22 0.37 -2.93
CA SER A 63 -6.97 -0.75 -3.52
C SER A 63 -6.05 -1.84 -4.11
N GLU A 64 -4.87 -1.45 -4.57
CA GLU A 64 -3.90 -2.35 -5.20
C GLU A 64 -3.06 -3.13 -4.17
N ILE A 65 -2.96 -2.64 -2.93
CA ILE A 65 -2.23 -3.32 -1.83
C ILE A 65 -2.58 -4.81 -1.74
N ASN A 66 -3.87 -5.15 -1.77
CA ASN A 66 -4.29 -6.54 -1.64
C ASN A 66 -3.88 -7.40 -2.86
N LYS A 67 -3.85 -6.77 -4.04
CA LYS A 67 -3.46 -7.41 -5.30
C LYS A 67 -1.96 -7.67 -5.32
N VAL A 68 -1.13 -6.67 -5.05
CA VAL A 68 0.34 -6.84 -5.04
C VAL A 68 0.81 -7.82 -3.96
N ILE A 69 0.12 -7.91 -2.82
CA ILE A 69 0.42 -8.92 -1.79
C ILE A 69 0.06 -10.33 -2.28
N ALA A 70 -1.04 -10.48 -3.03
CA ALA A 70 -1.42 -11.77 -3.60
C ALA A 70 -0.43 -12.18 -4.70
N GLU A 71 -0.04 -11.26 -5.57
CA GLU A 71 1.00 -11.49 -6.59
C GLU A 71 2.33 -11.88 -5.95
N ALA A 72 2.81 -11.13 -4.95
CA ALA A 72 4.02 -11.46 -4.19
C ALA A 72 3.95 -12.83 -3.50
N HIS A 73 2.75 -13.21 -3.03
CA HIS A 73 2.51 -14.52 -2.47
C HIS A 73 2.68 -15.61 -3.54
N ASP A 74 2.08 -15.43 -4.71
CA ASP A 74 2.03 -16.40 -5.81
C ASP A 74 3.38 -16.51 -6.54
N GLU A 75 4.13 -15.41 -6.65
CA GLU A 75 5.50 -15.36 -7.18
C GLU A 75 6.52 -16.03 -6.26
N GLY A 76 6.15 -16.34 -5.02
CA GLY A 76 7.07 -17.02 -4.10
C GLY A 76 8.10 -16.10 -3.42
N LEU A 77 7.97 -14.77 -3.51
CA LEU A 77 8.87 -13.81 -2.84
C LEU A 77 9.04 -14.11 -1.34
N ASP A 78 10.26 -14.06 -0.81
CA ASP A 78 10.50 -14.28 0.63
C ASP A 78 10.19 -13.04 1.47
N THR A 79 10.51 -11.88 0.91
CA THR A 79 10.33 -10.56 1.52
C THR A 79 9.87 -9.55 0.50
N PHE A 80 9.19 -8.51 0.97
CA PHE A 80 8.82 -7.36 0.18
C PHE A 80 8.72 -6.13 1.06
N PHE A 81 8.96 -4.98 0.47
CA PHE A 81 8.79 -3.67 1.09
C PHE A 81 7.39 -3.14 0.84
N LEU A 82 6.75 -2.62 1.89
CA LEU A 82 5.48 -1.92 1.77
C LEU A 82 5.43 -0.71 2.71
N GLU A 83 5.05 0.41 2.14
CA GLU A 83 4.85 1.69 2.81
C GLU A 83 3.40 2.15 2.63
N VAL A 84 2.79 2.63 3.70
CA VAL A 84 1.46 3.26 3.70
C VAL A 84 1.54 4.50 4.58
N LEU A 85 1.44 5.70 4.00
CA LEU A 85 1.49 6.96 4.73
C LEU A 85 0.14 7.67 4.63
N ALA A 86 -0.50 7.86 5.78
CA ALA A 86 -1.72 8.66 5.85
C ALA A 86 -1.38 10.14 5.69
N LYS A 87 -2.06 10.80 4.75
CA LYS A 87 -1.92 12.23 4.49
C LYS A 87 -3.31 12.88 4.55
N PRO A 88 -3.47 13.98 5.31
CA PRO A 88 -4.71 14.74 5.25
C PRO A 88 -4.82 15.38 3.86
N ALA A 89 -5.95 15.18 3.20
CA ALA A 89 -6.20 15.69 1.86
C ALA A 89 -7.48 16.52 1.83
N LYS A 90 -7.42 17.60 1.06
CA LYS A 90 -8.60 18.40 0.69
C LYS A 90 -9.13 17.88 -0.64
N ARG A 91 -10.44 17.77 -0.75
CA ARG A 91 -11.15 17.39 -1.97
C ARG A 91 -11.15 18.59 -2.90
N THR A 92 -10.03 18.85 -3.56
CA THR A 92 -9.99 19.78 -4.68
C THR A 92 -10.83 19.20 -5.82
N LYS A 93 -11.73 20.00 -6.39
CA LYS A 93 -12.33 19.71 -7.70
C LYS A 93 -11.16 19.63 -8.68
N LYS A 94 -10.79 18.41 -9.07
CA LYS A 94 -9.58 18.06 -9.83
C LYS A 94 -9.41 18.97 -11.07
N PRO A 95 -8.28 19.70 -11.23
CA PRO A 95 -7.59 19.72 -12.50
C PRO A 95 -6.80 18.42 -12.63
N GLU A 96 -6.94 17.80 -13.78
CA GLU A 96 -6.34 16.56 -14.20
C GLU A 96 -4.80 16.63 -14.17
N SER A 97 -4.17 15.85 -13.30
CA SER A 97 -2.74 15.48 -13.32
C SER A 97 -2.59 14.29 -12.37
N GLU A 98 -1.85 13.23 -12.60
CA GLU A 98 -1.07 12.73 -13.74
C GLU A 98 -1.11 11.21 -13.58
N LYS A 99 -1.45 10.50 -14.65
CA LYS A 99 -0.88 9.18 -14.96
C LYS A 99 -0.56 9.20 -16.46
N GLU A 100 0.39 10.05 -16.83
CA GLU A 100 1.20 9.86 -18.04
C GLU A 100 2.54 9.26 -17.59
N VAL A 101 2.80 8.02 -18.03
CA VAL A 101 4.06 7.54 -18.66
C VAL A 101 3.62 6.22 -19.34
N GLU A 102 3.30 6.09 -20.63
CA GLU A 102 3.92 6.42 -21.92
C GLU A 102 4.77 5.28 -22.55
N SER A 103 4.45 5.00 -23.83
CA SER A 103 5.19 4.30 -24.90
C SER A 103 5.17 2.77 -25.01
N PHE A 104 4.74 2.24 -26.17
CA PHE A 104 5.64 1.71 -27.23
C PHE A 104 4.82 1.13 -28.42
N LEU A 105 5.00 1.75 -29.60
CA LEU A 105 4.84 1.28 -31.00
C LEU A 105 4.01 0.01 -31.28
N GLU A 106 2.97 0.14 -32.11
CA GLU A 106 2.95 -0.35 -33.52
C GLU A 106 1.82 0.31 -34.34
#